data_AF-A0A957X4D8-F1
#
_entry.id   AF-A0A957X4D8-F1
#
_cell.length_a   1.000
_cell.length_b   1.000
_cell.length_c   1.000
_cell.angle_alpha   90.00
_cell.angle_beta   90.00
_cell.angle_gamma   90.00
#
_symmetry.space_group_name_H-M   'P 1'
#
loop_
_entity.id
_entity.type
_entity.pdbx_description
1 polymer ?
#
loop_
_entity_poly.entity_id
_entity_poly.type
_entity_poly.pdbx_seq_one_letter_code
_entity_poly.pdbx_strand_id
1 'polypeptide(L)'
;MRTEAFPGTRSALAMPLRLDHRSGVVLELESTEPYDVGHEDLQLLDHIGHYLLTNHQRSTLLTFHQRLIRLGTTLANRIIHVNEIGTMLEEIGTV
;
A
#
# COMPACT_ATOMS: atom_id res chain seq x y z
N MET A 1 2.86 -18.55 -17.72
CA MET A 1 1.65 -18.66 -18.55
C MET A 1 0.91 -17.35 -18.40
N ARG A 2 0.92 -16.48 -19.41
CA ARG A 2 0.23 -15.18 -19.37
C ARG A 2 -1.25 -15.48 -19.60
N THR A 3 -2.08 -15.24 -18.60
CA THR A 3 -3.54 -15.38 -18.74
C THR A 3 -4.00 -14.17 -19.54
N GLU A 4 -4.43 -14.35 -20.78
CA GLU A 4 -5.15 -13.29 -21.50
C GLU A 4 -6.38 -12.93 -20.67
N ALA A 5 -6.46 -11.69 -20.18
CA ALA A 5 -7.63 -11.22 -19.45
C ALA A 5 -8.85 -11.17 -20.40
N PHE A 6 -8.60 -10.87 -21.68
CA PHE A 6 -9.62 -10.80 -22.72
C PHE A 6 -9.25 -11.68 -23.93
N PRO A 7 -9.90 -12.84 -24.09
CA PRO A 7 -9.75 -13.68 -25.28
C PRO A 7 -10.14 -12.90 -26.55
N GLY A 8 -9.30 -12.96 -27.58
CA GLY A 8 -9.55 -12.25 -28.85
C GLY A 8 -9.01 -10.82 -28.89
N THR A 9 -8.07 -10.47 -28.02
CA THR A 9 -7.32 -9.21 -28.08
C THR A 9 -6.60 -9.06 -29.41
N ARG A 10 -6.82 -7.93 -30.10
CA ARG A 10 -6.22 -7.57 -31.39
C ARG A 10 -5.33 -6.34 -31.31
N SER A 11 -5.33 -5.65 -30.16
CA SER A 11 -4.54 -4.46 -29.89
C SER A 11 -4.29 -4.35 -28.38
N ALA A 12 -3.06 -4.07 -27.96
CA ALA A 12 -2.73 -3.99 -26.54
C ALA A 12 -1.56 -3.05 -26.23
N LEU A 13 -1.63 -2.40 -25.06
CA LEU A 13 -0.51 -1.70 -24.42
C LEU A 13 -0.23 -2.32 -23.06
N ALA A 14 1.05 -2.43 -22.74
CA ALA A 14 1.50 -2.94 -21.46
C ALA A 14 2.55 -1.98 -20.90
N MET A 15 2.34 -1.56 -19.65
CA MET A 15 3.22 -0.64 -18.96
C MET A 15 3.69 -1.26 -17.63
N PRO A 16 5.00 -1.45 -17.43
CA PRO A 16 5.52 -2.00 -16.19
C PRO A 16 5.40 -0.98 -15.06
N LEU A 17 4.87 -1.43 -13.92
CA LEU A 17 4.85 -0.67 -12.67
C LEU A 17 5.94 -1.20 -11.73
N ARG A 18 6.75 -0.28 -11.19
CA ARG A 18 7.77 -0.59 -10.18
C ARG A 18 7.22 -0.27 -8.80
N LEU A 19 6.82 -1.30 -8.06
CA LEU A 19 6.43 -1.20 -6.65
C LEU A 19 7.64 -1.55 -5.79
N ASP A 20 8.28 -0.54 -5.21
CA ASP A 20 9.45 -0.64 -4.33
C ASP A 20 10.55 -1.58 -4.86
N HIS A 21 10.62 -2.81 -4.33
CA HIS A 21 11.61 -3.84 -4.68
C HIS A 21 11.00 -5.02 -5.44
N ARG A 22 9.73 -4.94 -5.83
CA ARG A 22 9.04 -5.96 -6.61
C ARG A 22 8.83 -5.44 -8.02
N SER A 23 9.75 -5.79 -8.91
CA SER A 23 9.51 -5.74 -10.35
C SER A 23 8.58 -6.90 -10.71
N GLY A 24 7.29 -6.63 -10.93
CA GLY A 24 6.38 -7.71 -11.28
C GLY A 24 4.94 -7.32 -11.57
N VAL A 25 4.59 -6.04 -11.54
CA VAL A 25 3.24 -5.59 -11.87
C VAL A 25 3.27 -4.90 -13.23
N VAL A 26 2.30 -5.26 -14.07
CA VAL A 26 2.11 -4.66 -15.40
C VAL A 26 0.68 -4.14 -15.44
N LEU A 27 0.51 -2.90 -15.89
CA LEU A 27 -0.78 -2.34 -16.24
C LEU A 27 -1.01 -2.60 -17.72
N GLU A 28 -2.09 -3.31 -18.06
CA GLU A 28 -2.41 -3.68 -19.43
C GLU A 28 -3.71 -3.02 -19.87
N LEU A 29 -3.71 -2.53 -21.10
CA LEU A 29 -4.89 -2.10 -21.84
C LEU A 29 -5.03 -3.03 -23.03
N GLU A 30 -6.16 -3.72 -23.14
CA GLU A 30 -6.45 -4.69 -24.21
C GLU A 30 -7.70 -4.24 -24.96
N SER A 31 -7.70 -4.39 -26.28
CA SER A 31 -8.84 -4.15 -27.15
C SER A 31 -9.00 -5.25 -28.18
N THR A 32 -10.25 -5.59 -28.49
CA THR A 32 -10.62 -6.53 -29.56
C THR A 32 -10.63 -5.84 -30.92
N GLU A 33 -10.55 -4.51 -30.98
CA GLU A 33 -10.44 -3.76 -32.24
C GLU A 33 -8.96 -3.59 -32.62
N PRO A 34 -8.60 -3.78 -33.91
CA PRO A 34 -7.22 -3.63 -34.36
C PRO A 34 -6.82 -2.16 -34.39
N TYR A 35 -5.59 -1.86 -33.94
CA TYR A 35 -5.02 -0.51 -33.92
C TYR A 35 -5.74 0.51 -33.01
N ASP A 36 -6.54 0.02 -32.06
CA ASP A 36 -7.36 0.83 -31.16
C ASP A 36 -6.59 1.49 -30.00
N VAL A 37 -5.30 1.15 -29.87
CA VAL A 37 -4.43 1.76 -28.83
C VAL A 37 -3.23 2.40 -29.50
N GLY A 38 -2.92 3.62 -29.09
CA GLY A 38 -1.90 4.47 -29.68
C GLY A 38 -1.00 5.14 -28.64
N HIS A 39 -0.21 6.10 -29.12
CA HIS A 39 0.77 6.79 -28.26
C HIS A 39 0.11 7.64 -27.15
N GLU A 40 -1.06 8.22 -27.44
CA GLU A 40 -1.83 9.00 -26.47
C GLU A 40 -2.32 8.11 -25.32
N ASP A 41 -2.76 6.89 -25.63
CA ASP A 41 -3.17 5.90 -24.62
C ASP A 41 -1.99 5.47 -23.74
N LEU A 42 -0.79 5.37 -24.31
CA LEU A 42 0.42 5.09 -23.53
C LEU A 42 0.72 6.23 -22.54
N GLN A 43 0.57 7.49 -22.96
CA GLN A 43 0.75 8.65 -22.07
C GLN A 43 -0.29 8.66 -20.95
N LEU A 44 -1.55 8.34 -21.28
CA LEU A 44 -2.60 8.20 -20.28
C LEU A 44 -2.32 7.06 -19.30
N LEU A 45 -1.88 5.90 -19.81
CA LEU A 45 -1.52 4.74 -19.01
C LEU A 45 -0.36 5.06 -18.06
N ASP A 46 0.63 5.85 -18.51
CA ASP A 46 1.74 6.35 -17.68
C ASP A 46 1.26 7.27 -16.56
N HIS A 47 0.33 8.18 -16.86
CA HIS A 47 -0.24 9.06 -15.84
C HIS A 47 -1.03 8.27 -14.78
N ILE A 48 -1.85 7.30 -15.22
CA ILE A 48 -2.58 6.40 -14.34
C ILE A 48 -1.61 5.59 -13.47
N GLY A 49 -0.55 5.05 -14.08
CA GLY A 49 0.49 4.31 -13.37
C GLY A 49 1.14 5.11 -12.26
N HIS A 50 1.58 6.32 -12.56
CA HIS A 50 2.16 7.24 -11.58
C HIS A 50 1.19 7.58 -10.45
N TYR A 51 -0.08 7.82 -10.77
CA TYR A 51 -1.12 8.09 -9.78
C TYR A 51 -1.33 6.90 -8.84
N LEU A 52 -1.45 5.68 -9.38
CA LEU A 52 -1.63 4.45 -8.61
C LEU A 52 -0.43 4.18 -7.69
N LEU A 53 0.80 4.34 -8.20
CA LEU A 53 2.02 4.17 -7.41
C LEU A 53 2.09 5.18 -6.26
N THR A 54 1.81 6.46 -6.53
CA THR A 54 1.81 7.52 -5.52
C THR A 54 0.80 7.23 -4.41
N ASN A 55 -0.40 6.79 -4.76
CA ASN A 55 -1.42 6.44 -3.77
C ASN A 55 -1.09 5.18 -2.99
N HIS A 56 -0.48 4.18 -3.63
CA HIS A 56 0.01 2.99 -2.95
C HIS A 56 1.04 3.36 -1.87
N GLN A 57 2.02 4.19 -2.21
CA GLN A 57 3.03 4.67 -1.27
C GLN A 57 2.41 5.45 -0.11
N ARG A 58 1.46 6.34 -0.38
CA ARG A 58 0.75 7.11 0.64
C ARG A 58 -0.05 6.21 1.58
N SER A 59 -0.76 5.21 1.05
CA SER A 59 -1.54 4.26 1.85
C SER A 59 -0.65 3.42 2.77
N THR A 60 0.48 2.94 2.26
CA THR A 60 1.48 2.21 3.04
C THR A 60 2.05 3.08 4.18
N LEU A 61 2.37 4.34 3.88
CA LEU A 61 2.87 5.29 4.88
C LEU A 61 1.84 5.60 5.97
N LEU A 62 0.58 5.85 5.59
CA LEU A 62 -0.51 6.08 6.55
C LEU A 62 -0.72 4.86 7.46
N THR A 63 -0.70 3.66 6.88
CA THR A 63 -0.83 2.41 7.62
C THR A 63 0.32 2.24 8.61
N PHE A 64 1.55 2.56 8.20
CA PHE A 64 2.71 2.56 9.08
C PHE A 64 2.56 3.55 10.23
N HIS A 65 2.12 4.78 9.95
CA HIS A 65 1.90 5.82 10.96
C HIS A 65 0.83 5.42 11.99
N GLN A 66 -0.29 4.85 11.53
CA GLN A 66 -1.34 4.31 12.41
C GLN A 66 -0.83 3.19 13.30
N ARG A 67 0.02 2.30 12.76
CA ARG A 67 0.66 1.24 13.57
C ARG A 67 1.58 1.83 14.64
N LEU A 68 2.37 2.85 14.31
CA LEU A 68 3.23 3.52 15.29
C LEU A 68 2.42 4.19 16.41
N ILE A 69 1.35 4.91 16.06
CA ILE A 69 0.46 5.53 17.06
C ILE A 69 -0.12 4.46 17.99
N ARG A 70 -0.64 3.37 17.43
CA ARG A 70 -1.21 2.26 18.22
C ARG A 70 -0.17 1.62 19.14
N LEU A 71 1.06 1.45 18.68
CA LEU A 71 2.15 0.93 19.52
C LEU A 71 2.51 1.91 20.64
N GLY A 72 2.61 3.20 20.34
CA GLY A 72 2.88 4.25 21.32
C GLY A 72 1.82 4.32 22.42
N THR A 73 0.53 4.29 22.06
CA THR A 73 -0.57 4.28 23.04
C THR A 73 -0.57 3.02 23.89
N THR A 74 -0.30 1.86 23.28
CA THR A 74 -0.18 0.58 24.02
C THR A 74 0.95 0.64 25.06
N LEU A 75 2.10 1.20 24.69
CA LEU A 75 3.23 1.33 25.60
C LEU A 75 2.94 2.30 26.75
N ALA A 76 2.35 3.47 26.45
CA ALA A 76 1.96 4.45 27.47
C ALA A 76 0.98 3.85 28.49
N ASN A 77 -0.05 3.13 28.03
CA ASN A 77 -1.01 2.48 28.93
C ASN A 77 -0.36 1.41 29.82
N ARG A 78 0.64 0.66 29.32
CA ARG A 78 1.38 -0.31 30.14
C ARG A 78 2.24 0.37 31.20
N ILE A 79 2.89 1.49 30.88
CA ILE A 79 3.71 2.25 31.85
C ILE A 79 2.83 2.80 32.97
N ILE A 80 1.67 3.37 32.64
CA ILE A 80 0.72 3.88 33.63
C ILE A 80 0.30 2.77 34.60
N HIS A 81 -0.08 1.60 34.10
CA HIS A 81 -0.45 0.48 34.97
C HIS A 81 0.69 -0.06 35.84
N VAL A 82 1.93 -0.06 35.35
CA VAL A 82 3.09 -0.43 36.19
C VAL A 82 3.31 0.60 37.30
N ASN A 83 3.11 1.89 37.00
CA ASN A 83 3.26 2.97 37.98
C ASN A 83 2.19 2.88 39.08
N GLU A 84 0.94 2.57 38.71
CA GLU A 84 -0.16 2.35 39.66
C GLU A 84 0.11 1.17 40.61
N ILE A 85 0.66 0.07 40.08
CA ILE A 85 1.08 -1.09 40.90
C ILE A 85 2.22 -0.72 41.85
N GLY A 86 3.20 0.07 41.38
CA GLY A 86 4.30 0.56 42.21
C GLY A 86 3.80 1.40 43.39
N THR A 87 2.89 2.34 43.14
CA THR A 87 2.27 3.14 44.21
C THR A 87 1.44 2.30 45.18
N MET A 88 0.69 1.29 44.71
CA MET A 88 -0.04 0.39 45.61
C MET A 88 0.87 -0.48 46.48
N LEU A 89 2.03 -0.90 45.95
CA LEU A 89 3.01 -1.68 46.73
C LEU A 89 3.73 -0.81 47.78
N GLU A 90 3.98 0.47 47.51
CA GLU A 90 4.51 1.42 48.50
C GLU A 90 3.51 1.70 49.63
N GLU A 91 2.21 1.79 49.33
CA GLU A 91 1.15 1.95 50.34
C GLU A 91 0.99 0.71 51.25
N ILE A 92 1.24 -0.50 50.72
CA ILE A 92 1.16 -1.74 51.52
C ILE A 92 2.44 -1.96 52.35
N GLY A 93 3.60 -1.55 51.85
CA GLY A 93 4.90 -1.71 52.54
C GLY A 93 5.16 -0.73 53.70
N THR A 94 4.28 0.25 53.90
CA THR A 94 4.37 1.25 54.98
C THR A 94 3.44 0.95 56.18
N VAL A 95 2.81 -0.22 56.22
CA VAL A 95 1.98 -0.73 57.35
C VAL A 95 2.75 -1.72 58.21
#